data_AF-A0AAD9BD15-F1
#
_entry.id   AF-A0AAD9BD15-F1
#
_cell.length_a   1.000
_cell.length_b   1.000
_cell.length_c   1.000
_cell.angle_alpha   90.00
_cell.angle_beta   90.00
_cell.angle_gamma   90.00
#
_symmetry.space_group_name_H-M   'P 1'
#
loop_
_entity.id
_entity.type
_entity.pdbx_description
1 polymer ?
#
loop_
_entity_poly.entity_id
_entity_poly.type
_entity_poly.pdbx_seq_one_letter_code
_entity_poly.pdbx_strand_id
1 'polypeptide(L)'
;MGLKRQKIAKKTISFYKYNFSFRQPFQILIDGTFCQMALKNKIQIKEQMPKYLMGEVQLCTTNCALKELETLGKELYGARIILQKFQSRRCAHLKDPVPASECLLSMLGETNPHNYFVATQDHTVTAGVKKIPGVPLLYIILNTIVLDKPCQTSLDHVKAVSLGEMVSVAQQQSIRSLKEDKGIAQKDGERRGKKRKRKQSNPNPLSCLKKKKKGGPTPPKNTEQGEKKKRVRNKKQKTEGGDNLSAPVVTNA
;
A
#
# COMPACT_ATOMS: atom_id res chain seq x y z
N MET A 1 -11.65 10.07 2.79
CA MET A 1 -11.36 8.83 3.55
C MET A 1 -10.26 7.95 2.92
N GLY A 2 -10.01 7.98 1.59
CA GLY A 2 -9.06 7.07 0.91
C GLY A 2 -7.56 7.25 1.22
N LEU A 3 -7.09 8.45 1.55
CA LEU A 3 -5.65 8.74 1.74
C LEU A 3 -5.03 7.98 2.93
N LYS A 4 -5.76 7.84 4.05
CA LYS A 4 -5.28 7.07 5.22
C LYS A 4 -5.12 5.59 4.87
N ARG A 5 -6.09 5.02 4.13
CA ARG A 5 -6.08 3.62 3.68
C ARG A 5 -4.91 3.33 2.73
N GLN A 6 -4.69 4.20 1.74
CA GLN A 6 -3.55 4.09 0.82
C GLN A 6 -2.21 4.21 1.56
N LYS A 7 -2.11 5.10 2.56
CA LYS A 7 -0.90 5.22 3.38
C LYS A 7 -0.60 3.95 4.17
N ILE A 8 -1.63 3.30 4.73
CA ILE A 8 -1.49 2.00 5.42
C ILE A 8 -1.05 0.93 4.43
N ALA A 9 -1.74 0.79 3.29
CA ALA A 9 -1.38 -0.17 2.25
C ALA A 9 0.07 0.01 1.78
N LYS A 10 0.50 1.24 1.50
CA LYS A 10 1.89 1.54 1.12
C LYS A 10 2.90 1.12 2.18
N LYS A 11 2.60 1.35 3.47
CA LYS A 11 3.46 0.92 4.58
C LYS A 11 3.54 -0.60 4.67
N THR A 12 2.40 -1.28 4.58
CA THR A 12 2.31 -2.75 4.61
C THR A 12 3.04 -3.38 3.43
N ILE A 13 2.84 -2.89 2.21
CA ILE A 13 3.53 -3.38 1.01
C ILE A 13 5.04 -3.19 1.16
N SER A 14 5.47 -2.03 1.66
CA SER A 14 6.91 -1.78 1.90
C SER A 14 7.48 -2.79 2.90
N PHE A 15 6.75 -3.12 3.97
CA PHE A 15 7.15 -4.15 4.92
C PHE A 15 7.37 -5.51 4.25
N TYR A 16 6.45 -5.96 3.39
CA TYR A 16 6.61 -7.23 2.67
C TYR A 16 7.72 -7.20 1.62
N LYS A 17 7.91 -6.08 0.91
CA LYS A 17 9.01 -5.91 -0.05
C LYS A 17 10.38 -6.04 0.61
N TYR A 18 10.59 -5.39 1.75
CA TYR A 18 11.90 -5.36 2.41
C TYR A 18 12.21 -6.64 3.19
N ASN A 19 11.22 -7.24 3.85
CA ASN A 19 11.48 -8.35 4.76
C ASN A 19 11.24 -9.73 4.13
N PHE A 20 10.34 -9.82 3.14
CA PHE A 20 9.92 -11.06 2.51
C PHE A 20 10.20 -11.06 0.99
N SER A 21 11.01 -10.12 0.50
CA SER A 21 11.47 -10.07 -0.91
C SER A 21 10.35 -10.04 -1.96
N PHE A 22 9.19 -9.47 -1.64
CA PHE A 22 8.09 -9.33 -2.59
C PHE A 22 8.47 -8.42 -3.78
N ARG A 23 8.17 -8.87 -5.00
CA ARG A 23 8.43 -8.15 -6.25
C ARG A 23 7.17 -7.99 -7.08
N GLN A 24 7.18 -7.00 -7.97
CA GLN A 24 6.13 -6.83 -8.96
C GLN A 24 6.44 -7.71 -10.18
N PRO A 25 5.42 -8.25 -10.88
CA PRO A 25 3.99 -8.11 -10.60
C PRO A 25 3.57 -8.91 -9.35
N PHE A 26 2.73 -8.30 -8.50
CA PHE A 26 2.24 -8.98 -7.29
C PHE A 26 1.28 -10.10 -7.65
N GLN A 27 1.63 -11.33 -7.28
CA GLN A 27 0.78 -12.49 -7.55
C GLN A 27 -0.26 -12.62 -6.45
N ILE A 28 -1.54 -12.59 -6.82
CA ILE A 28 -2.65 -12.64 -5.85
C ILE A 28 -3.48 -13.88 -6.12
N LEU A 29 -3.52 -14.81 -5.17
CA LEU A 29 -4.44 -15.93 -5.17
C LEU A 29 -5.81 -15.46 -4.70
N ILE A 30 -6.81 -15.68 -5.55
CA ILE A 30 -8.20 -15.28 -5.33
C ILE A 30 -9.06 -16.53 -5.26
N ASP A 31 -9.94 -16.57 -4.26
CA ASP A 31 -10.93 -17.62 -4.07
C ASP A 31 -12.34 -17.21 -4.55
N GLY A 32 -13.24 -18.19 -4.56
CA GLY A 32 -14.63 -17.94 -4.94
C GLY A 32 -15.37 -17.00 -3.99
N THR A 33 -15.06 -17.05 -2.69
CA THR A 33 -15.73 -16.23 -1.67
C THR A 33 -15.45 -14.74 -1.86
N PHE A 34 -14.21 -14.39 -2.19
CA PHE A 34 -13.81 -13.02 -2.51
C PHE A 34 -14.48 -12.51 -3.78
N CYS A 35 -14.54 -13.34 -4.84
CA CYS A 35 -15.26 -13.01 -6.06
C CYS A 35 -16.76 -12.80 -5.82
N GLN A 36 -17.39 -13.63 -4.99
CA GLN A 36 -18.80 -13.48 -4.65
C GLN A 36 -19.05 -12.18 -3.88
N MET A 37 -18.17 -11.85 -2.92
CA MET A 37 -18.26 -10.58 -2.20
C MET A 37 -18.02 -9.37 -3.10
N ALA A 38 -17.11 -9.49 -4.08
CA ALA A 38 -16.86 -8.43 -5.06
C ALA A 38 -18.09 -8.18 -5.94
N LEU A 39 -18.79 -9.24 -6.35
CA LEU A 39 -20.04 -9.13 -7.10
C LEU A 39 -21.13 -8.43 -6.31
N LYS A 40 -21.37 -8.87 -5.07
CA LYS A 40 -22.37 -8.27 -4.18
C LYS A 40 -22.15 -6.76 -4.00
N ASN A 41 -20.90 -6.35 -3.86
CA ASN A 41 -20.52 -4.94 -3.64
C ASN A 41 -20.17 -4.18 -4.94
N LYS A 42 -20.38 -4.78 -6.11
CA LYS A 42 -20.11 -4.18 -7.44
C LYS A 42 -18.65 -3.68 -7.59
N ILE A 43 -17.71 -4.44 -7.06
CA ILE A 43 -16.27 -4.14 -7.08
C ILE A 43 -15.62 -4.75 -8.32
N GLN A 44 -14.99 -3.91 -9.15
CA GLN A 44 -14.20 -4.37 -10.28
C GLN A 44 -12.78 -4.71 -9.84
N ILE A 45 -12.52 -6.00 -9.58
CA ILE A 45 -11.24 -6.48 -9.04
C ILE A 45 -10.05 -6.09 -9.93
N LYS A 46 -10.15 -6.32 -11.25
CA LYS A 46 -9.06 -6.07 -12.22
C LYS A 46 -8.60 -4.62 -12.24
N GLU A 47 -9.50 -3.67 -12.06
CA GLU A 47 -9.17 -2.24 -12.07
C GLU A 47 -8.77 -1.71 -10.69
N GLN A 48 -9.49 -2.13 -9.64
CA GLN A 48 -9.28 -1.59 -8.31
C GLN A 48 -8.02 -2.15 -7.63
N MET A 49 -7.66 -3.40 -7.92
CA MET A 49 -6.52 -4.05 -7.26
C MET A 49 -5.18 -3.38 -7.58
N PRO A 50 -4.80 -3.10 -8.85
CA PRO A 50 -3.56 -2.39 -9.16
C PRO A 50 -3.55 -0.95 -8.62
N LYS A 51 -4.69 -0.25 -8.72
CA LYS A 51 -4.87 1.11 -8.17
C LYS A 51 -4.64 1.15 -6.66
N TYR A 52 -5.06 0.12 -5.93
CA TYR A 52 -4.94 0.05 -4.48
C TYR A 52 -3.54 -0.38 -4.03
N LEU A 53 -2.93 -1.37 -4.69
CA LEU A 53 -1.57 -1.85 -4.38
C LEU A 53 -0.45 -0.97 -4.95
N MET A 54 -0.79 0.04 -5.75
CA MET A 54 0.18 0.99 -6.34
C MET A 54 1.29 0.26 -7.12
N GLY A 55 0.90 -0.73 -7.92
CA GLY A 55 1.84 -1.58 -8.66
C GLY A 55 1.14 -2.55 -9.60
N GLU A 56 1.93 -3.23 -10.41
CA GLU A 56 1.45 -4.29 -11.29
C GLU A 56 1.00 -5.51 -10.49
N VAL A 57 -0.07 -6.13 -10.95
CA VAL A 57 -0.75 -7.23 -10.25
C VAL A 57 -1.08 -8.33 -11.25
N GLN A 58 -0.83 -9.56 -10.84
CA GLN A 58 -1.20 -10.77 -11.56
C GLN A 58 -2.25 -11.52 -10.73
N LEU A 59 -3.51 -11.42 -11.16
CA LEU A 59 -4.62 -12.12 -10.51
C LEU A 59 -4.58 -13.60 -10.90
N CYS A 60 -4.54 -14.46 -9.89
CA CYS A 60 -4.39 -15.90 -10.03
C CYS A 60 -5.52 -16.62 -9.28
N THR A 61 -5.85 -17.82 -9.73
CA THR A 61 -6.76 -18.74 -9.03
C THR A 61 -6.25 -20.17 -9.12
N THR A 62 -6.96 -21.13 -8.54
CA THR A 62 -6.62 -22.56 -8.59
C THR A 62 -7.71 -23.35 -9.29
N ASN A 63 -7.34 -24.48 -9.90
CA ASN A 63 -8.33 -25.39 -10.49
C ASN A 63 -9.29 -25.96 -9.44
N CYS A 64 -8.83 -26.17 -8.21
CA CYS A 64 -9.70 -26.61 -7.11
C CYS A 64 -10.78 -25.57 -6.79
N ALA A 65 -10.44 -24.28 -6.73
CA ALA A 65 -11.43 -23.23 -6.49
C ALA A 65 -12.46 -23.12 -7.62
N LEU A 66 -12.03 -23.33 -8.87
CA LEU A 66 -12.95 -23.37 -10.01
C LEU A 66 -13.92 -24.56 -9.93
N LYS A 67 -13.44 -25.75 -9.56
CA LYS A 67 -14.25 -26.97 -9.39
C LYS A 67 -15.19 -26.90 -8.18
N GLU A 68 -14.74 -26.30 -7.08
CA GLU A 68 -15.59 -26.06 -5.91
C GLU A 68 -16.79 -25.16 -6.28
N LEU A 69 -16.54 -24.08 -7.02
CA LEU A 69 -17.60 -23.20 -7.50
C LEU A 69 -18.53 -23.86 -8.53
N GLU A 70 -18.06 -24.85 -9.30
CA GLU A 70 -18.94 -25.67 -10.15
C GLU A 70 -19.91 -26.48 -9.31
N THR A 71 -19.40 -27.07 -8.22
CA THR A 71 -20.15 -27.95 -7.34
C THR A 71 -21.21 -27.19 -6.54
N LEU A 72 -20.90 -25.97 -6.10
CA LEU A 72 -21.83 -25.09 -5.36
C LEU A 72 -22.97 -24.53 -6.23
N GLY A 73 -22.90 -24.67 -7.56
CA GLY A 73 -24.04 -24.47 -8.45
C GLY A 73 -24.36 -23.01 -8.84
N LYS A 74 -25.63 -22.77 -9.19
CA LYS A 74 -26.09 -21.56 -9.91
C LYS A 74 -25.94 -20.26 -9.10
N GLU A 75 -26.01 -20.30 -7.77
CA GLU A 75 -25.93 -19.11 -6.92
C GLU A 75 -24.57 -18.40 -6.99
N LEU A 76 -23.50 -19.17 -7.24
CA LEU A 76 -22.14 -18.66 -7.35
C LEU A 76 -21.63 -18.62 -8.79
N TYR A 77 -22.51 -18.79 -9.78
CA TYR A 77 -22.16 -18.80 -11.19
C TYR A 77 -21.46 -17.50 -11.65
N GLY A 78 -21.93 -16.36 -11.15
CA GLY A 78 -21.28 -15.07 -11.42
C GLY A 78 -19.84 -15.04 -10.91
N ALA A 79 -19.60 -15.56 -9.70
CA ALA A 79 -18.27 -15.59 -9.09
C ALA A 79 -17.34 -16.50 -9.90
N ARG A 80 -17.84 -17.65 -10.36
CA ARG A 80 -17.13 -18.57 -11.24
C ARG A 80 -16.68 -17.91 -12.55
N ILE A 81 -17.56 -17.17 -13.23
CA ILE A 81 -17.21 -16.48 -14.49
C ILE A 81 -16.08 -15.48 -14.27
N ILE A 82 -16.11 -14.73 -13.16
CA ILE A 82 -15.04 -13.79 -12.83
C ILE A 82 -13.74 -14.55 -12.56
N LEU A 83 -13.81 -15.62 -11.76
CA LEU A 83 -12.65 -16.39 -11.37
C LEU A 83 -11.97 -17.05 -12.57
N GLN A 84 -12.74 -17.53 -13.54
CA GLN A 84 -12.26 -18.13 -14.79
C GLN A 84 -11.47 -17.16 -15.68
N LYS A 85 -11.67 -15.84 -15.53
CA LYS A 85 -10.89 -14.81 -16.25
C LYS A 85 -9.49 -14.63 -15.67
N PHE A 86 -9.22 -15.14 -14.47
CA PHE A 86 -7.92 -15.02 -13.82
C PHE A 86 -7.02 -16.19 -14.21
N GLN A 87 -5.70 -16.01 -14.04
CA GLN A 87 -4.76 -17.03 -14.43
C GLN A 87 -4.83 -18.23 -13.48
N SER A 88 -5.12 -19.42 -14.01
CA SER A 88 -5.07 -20.63 -13.21
C SER A 88 -3.62 -21.02 -12.88
N ARG A 89 -3.36 -21.28 -11.60
CA ARG A 89 -2.12 -21.84 -11.08
C ARG A 89 -2.31 -23.35 -10.89
N ARG A 90 -1.29 -24.11 -11.28
CA ARG A 90 -1.26 -25.55 -11.11
C ARG A 90 -1.02 -25.86 -9.63
N CYS A 91 -1.98 -26.54 -9.02
CA CYS A 91 -1.87 -27.11 -7.68
C CYS A 91 -1.55 -28.61 -7.78
N ALA A 92 -1.09 -29.22 -6.67
CA ALA A 92 -0.82 -30.66 -6.60
C ALA A 92 -2.10 -31.52 -6.77
N HIS A 93 -3.27 -30.94 -6.48
CA HIS A 93 -4.58 -31.59 -6.45
C HIS A 93 -5.30 -31.62 -7.81
N LEU A 94 -4.55 -31.77 -8.90
CA LEU A 94 -5.14 -31.73 -10.25
C LEU A 94 -6.04 -32.95 -10.50
N LYS A 95 -5.59 -34.13 -10.04
CA LYS A 95 -6.30 -35.41 -10.17
C LYS A 95 -7.49 -35.47 -9.23
N ASP A 96 -7.25 -35.25 -7.94
CA ASP A 96 -8.27 -35.31 -6.89
C ASP A 96 -8.51 -33.90 -6.32
N PRO A 97 -9.59 -33.22 -6.73
CA PRO A 97 -9.86 -31.86 -6.28
C PRO A 97 -10.21 -31.84 -4.80
N VAL A 98 -9.47 -31.06 -4.03
CA VAL A 98 -9.77 -30.74 -2.63
C VAL A 98 -10.50 -29.40 -2.53
N PRO A 99 -11.12 -29.06 -1.38
CA PRO A 99 -11.70 -27.73 -1.14
C PRO A 99 -10.68 -26.61 -1.39
N ALA A 100 -11.13 -25.43 -1.85
CA ALA A 100 -10.21 -24.32 -2.13
C ALA A 100 -9.43 -23.90 -0.89
N SER A 101 -10.02 -24.00 0.29
CA SER A 101 -9.37 -23.63 1.54
C SER A 101 -8.10 -24.44 1.78
N GLU A 102 -8.18 -25.76 1.67
CA GLU A 102 -7.05 -26.68 1.78
C GLU A 102 -6.05 -26.49 0.64
N CYS A 103 -6.55 -26.31 -0.59
CA CYS A 103 -5.70 -26.09 -1.75
C CYS A 103 -4.85 -24.82 -1.61
N LEU A 104 -5.43 -23.72 -1.12
CA LEU A 104 -4.73 -22.45 -0.95
C LEU A 104 -3.67 -22.55 0.15
N LEU A 105 -3.99 -23.18 1.28
CA LEU A 105 -3.02 -23.38 2.37
C LEU A 105 -1.87 -24.29 1.93
N SER A 106 -2.17 -25.37 1.20
CA SER A 106 -1.16 -26.25 0.62
C SER A 106 -0.22 -25.51 -0.35
N MET A 107 -0.75 -24.60 -1.18
CA MET A 107 0.07 -23.80 -2.09
C MET A 107 1.00 -22.80 -1.39
N LEU A 108 0.60 -22.29 -0.22
CA LEU A 108 1.42 -21.35 0.55
C LEU A 108 2.53 -22.07 1.34
N GLY A 109 2.28 -23.29 1.79
CA GLY A 109 3.20 -24.04 2.64
C GLY A 109 3.55 -23.27 3.92
N GLU A 110 4.75 -23.46 4.44
CA GLU A 110 5.17 -22.86 5.72
C GLU A 110 5.75 -21.44 5.59
N THR A 111 6.30 -21.10 4.43
CA THR A 111 7.10 -19.88 4.23
C THR A 111 6.72 -19.07 2.99
N ASN A 112 5.63 -19.45 2.29
CA ASN A 112 5.17 -18.79 1.07
C ASN A 112 6.27 -18.62 0.00
N PRO A 113 6.79 -19.72 -0.55
CA PRO A 113 7.97 -19.69 -1.43
C PRO A 113 7.78 -18.86 -2.70
N HIS A 114 6.53 -18.72 -3.15
CA HIS A 114 6.17 -17.99 -4.37
C HIS A 114 5.72 -16.55 -4.11
N ASN A 115 5.76 -16.07 -2.87
CA ASN A 115 5.36 -14.73 -2.47
C ASN A 115 3.96 -14.34 -2.96
N TYR A 116 2.99 -15.23 -2.73
CA TYR A 116 1.59 -14.95 -3.01
C TYR A 116 0.99 -13.99 -1.99
N PHE A 117 0.15 -13.08 -2.47
CA PHE A 117 -0.91 -12.45 -1.69
C PHE A 117 -2.13 -13.37 -1.72
N VAL A 118 -2.93 -13.36 -0.66
CA VAL A 118 -4.18 -14.10 -0.59
C VAL A 118 -5.34 -13.13 -0.48
N ALA A 119 -6.34 -13.27 -1.35
CA ALA A 119 -7.58 -12.52 -1.30
C ALA A 119 -8.74 -13.50 -1.04
N THR A 120 -9.31 -13.44 0.16
CA THR A 120 -10.33 -14.38 0.64
C THR A 120 -11.33 -13.69 1.56
N GLN A 121 -12.51 -14.26 1.69
CA GLN A 121 -13.48 -13.95 2.76
C GLN A 121 -13.74 -15.13 3.69
N ASP A 122 -13.05 -16.26 3.47
CA ASP A 122 -13.19 -17.44 4.29
C ASP A 122 -12.35 -17.29 5.58
N HIS A 123 -13.02 -17.48 6.72
CA HIS A 123 -12.38 -17.46 8.02
C HIS A 123 -11.36 -18.60 8.20
N THR A 124 -11.59 -19.78 7.61
CA THR A 124 -10.70 -20.93 7.73
C THR A 124 -9.35 -20.65 7.06
N VAL A 125 -9.38 -20.17 5.82
CA VAL A 125 -8.20 -19.73 5.07
C VAL A 125 -7.52 -18.57 5.79
N THR A 126 -8.29 -17.61 6.28
CA THR A 126 -7.76 -16.47 7.03
C THR A 126 -6.98 -16.90 8.28
N ALA A 127 -7.54 -17.82 9.07
CA ALA A 127 -6.90 -18.33 10.26
C ALA A 127 -5.63 -19.13 9.93
N GLY A 128 -5.65 -19.93 8.86
CA GLY A 128 -4.47 -20.66 8.38
C GLY A 128 -3.37 -19.72 7.88
N VAL A 129 -3.70 -18.76 7.02
CA VAL A 129 -2.78 -17.77 6.48
C VAL A 129 -2.12 -16.93 7.57
N LYS A 130 -2.86 -16.54 8.62
CA LYS A 130 -2.30 -15.76 9.74
C LYS A 130 -1.24 -16.53 10.54
N LYS A 131 -1.22 -17.87 10.49
CA LYS A 131 -0.16 -18.68 11.11
C LYS A 131 1.14 -18.65 10.31
N ILE A 132 1.04 -18.48 9.00
CA ILE A 132 2.17 -18.49 8.07
C ILE A 132 2.80 -17.09 8.04
N PRO A 133 4.11 -16.93 8.34
CA PRO A 133 4.78 -15.65 8.20
C PRO A 133 4.94 -15.27 6.72
N GLY A 134 4.88 -13.99 6.40
CA GLY A 134 5.16 -13.48 5.06
C GLY A 134 4.00 -13.57 4.06
N VAL A 135 2.77 -13.81 4.51
CA VAL A 135 1.60 -13.84 3.63
C VAL A 135 0.71 -12.59 3.82
N PRO A 136 0.66 -11.68 2.84
CA PRO A 136 -0.26 -10.55 2.87
C PRO A 136 -1.69 -11.00 2.55
N LEU A 137 -2.66 -10.53 3.33
CA LEU A 137 -4.07 -10.90 3.20
C LEU A 137 -4.92 -9.69 2.79
N LEU A 138 -5.78 -9.89 1.78
CA LEU A 138 -6.73 -8.93 1.25
C LEU A 138 -8.17 -9.36 1.53
N TYR A 139 -8.98 -8.44 2.03
CA TYR A 139 -10.42 -8.63 2.23
C TYR A 139 -11.21 -7.54 1.52
N ILE A 140 -12.51 -7.76 1.34
CA ILE A 140 -13.48 -6.73 1.00
C ILE A 140 -14.25 -6.36 2.26
N ILE A 141 -14.20 -5.08 2.63
CA ILE A 141 -15.03 -4.50 3.69
C ILE A 141 -15.95 -3.48 3.03
N LEU A 142 -17.27 -3.73 3.13
CA LEU A 142 -18.28 -2.97 2.40
C LEU A 142 -17.94 -2.92 0.90
N ASN A 143 -17.79 -1.73 0.33
CA ASN A 143 -17.52 -1.54 -1.09
C ASN A 143 -16.03 -1.38 -1.42
N THR A 144 -15.12 -1.83 -0.55
CA THR A 144 -13.69 -1.56 -0.74
C THR A 144 -12.77 -2.73 -0.40
N ILE A 145 -11.75 -2.93 -1.24
CA ILE A 145 -10.65 -3.86 -0.99
C ILE A 145 -9.70 -3.24 0.05
N VAL A 146 -9.32 -4.04 1.05
CA VAL A 146 -8.47 -3.64 2.18
C VAL A 146 -7.36 -4.68 2.35
N LEU A 147 -6.11 -4.20 2.39
CA LEU A 147 -4.94 -4.99 2.74
C LEU A 147 -4.79 -4.98 4.26
N ASP A 148 -4.78 -6.17 4.85
CA ASP A 148 -4.62 -6.33 6.29
C ASP A 148 -3.25 -5.82 6.75
N LYS A 149 -3.15 -5.50 8.04
CA LYS A 149 -1.85 -5.24 8.65
C LYS A 149 -1.05 -6.54 8.69
N PRO A 150 0.30 -6.48 8.69
CA PRO A 150 1.11 -7.67 8.88
C PRO A 150 0.68 -8.43 10.13
N CYS A 151 0.51 -9.74 10.00
CA CYS A 151 0.16 -10.59 11.12
C CYS A 151 1.29 -10.61 12.16
N GLN A 152 0.93 -10.94 13.40
CA GLN A 152 1.87 -10.99 14.51
C GLN A 152 3.01 -11.98 14.25
N THR A 153 2.69 -13.14 13.66
CA THR A 153 3.67 -14.15 13.22
C THR A 153 4.70 -13.59 12.24
N SER A 154 4.27 -12.81 11.24
CA SER A 154 5.18 -12.13 10.32
C SER A 154 6.06 -11.10 11.03
N LEU A 155 5.49 -10.34 11.98
CA LEU A 155 6.26 -9.34 12.73
C LEU A 155 7.31 -10.00 13.61
N ASP A 156 6.96 -11.09 14.29
CA ASP A 156 7.86 -11.80 15.19
C ASP A 156 8.95 -12.55 14.41
N HIS A 157 8.62 -13.14 13.26
CA HIS A 157 9.62 -13.67 12.32
C HIS A 157 10.63 -12.58 11.93
N VAL A 158 10.19 -11.39 11.52
CA VAL A 158 11.10 -10.30 11.16
C VAL A 158 11.95 -9.82 12.34
N LYS A 159 11.40 -9.79 13.55
CA LYS A 159 12.18 -9.49 14.76
C LYS A 159 13.24 -10.56 15.01
N ALA A 160 12.89 -11.84 14.92
CA ALA A 160 13.81 -12.96 15.08
C ALA A 160 14.93 -12.94 14.02
N VAL A 161 14.62 -12.65 12.75
CA VAL A 161 15.61 -12.40 11.69
C VAL A 161 16.56 -11.27 12.12
N SER A 162 15.99 -10.15 12.56
CA SER A 162 16.75 -8.94 12.89
C SER A 162 17.65 -9.11 14.11
N LEU A 163 17.23 -9.94 15.07
CA LEU A 163 18.01 -10.31 16.26
C LEU A 163 19.07 -11.37 15.95
N GLY A 164 19.05 -11.97 14.75
CA GLY A 164 19.99 -13.01 14.33
C GLY A 164 19.65 -14.41 14.85
N GLU A 165 18.47 -14.59 15.45
CA GLU A 165 18.03 -15.84 16.09
C GLU A 165 17.77 -16.98 15.08
N MET A 166 17.51 -16.65 13.82
CA MET A 166 17.34 -17.65 12.75
C MET A 166 18.64 -18.03 12.03
N VAL A 167 19.77 -17.44 12.43
CA VAL A 167 21.08 -17.83 11.93
C VAL A 167 21.66 -18.83 12.91
N SER A 168 22.04 -20.03 12.42
CA SER A 168 22.66 -21.04 13.29
C SER A 168 23.93 -20.48 13.96
N VAL A 169 24.28 -20.99 15.14
CA VAL A 169 25.49 -20.54 15.88
C VAL A 169 26.75 -20.61 14.99
N ALA A 170 26.88 -21.65 14.16
CA ALA A 170 27.98 -21.82 13.23
C ALA A 170 27.99 -20.74 12.11
N GLN A 171 26.83 -20.39 11.57
CA GLN A 171 26.71 -19.31 10.59
C GLN A 171 26.94 -17.94 11.23
N GLN A 172 26.54 -17.73 12.48
CA GLN A 172 26.83 -16.51 13.22
C GLN A 172 28.35 -16.34 13.42
N GLN A 173 29.06 -17.42 13.78
CA GLN A 173 30.51 -17.43 13.88
C GLN A 173 31.16 -17.13 12.53
N SER A 174 30.71 -17.78 11.45
CA SER A 174 31.21 -17.51 10.09
C SER A 174 30.99 -16.05 9.67
N ILE A 175 29.83 -15.46 9.99
CA ILE A 175 29.55 -14.04 9.73
C ILE A 175 30.45 -13.13 10.56
N ARG A 176 30.78 -13.49 11.81
CA ARG A 176 31.72 -12.73 12.65
C ARG A 176 33.12 -12.75 12.06
N SER A 177 33.65 -13.91 11.72
CA SER A 177 34.96 -14.06 11.07
C SER A 177 35.03 -13.25 9.77
N LEU A 178 34.02 -13.36 8.91
CA LEU A 178 33.96 -12.59 7.66
C LEU A 178 33.85 -11.07 7.87
N LYS A 179 33.25 -10.62 8.97
CA LYS A 179 33.19 -9.19 9.34
C LYS A 179 34.54 -8.68 9.84
N GLU A 180 35.30 -9.52 10.54
CA GLU A 180 36.65 -9.22 11.01
C GLU A 180 37.63 -9.16 9.82
N ASP A 181 37.61 -10.16 8.94
CA ASP A 181 38.45 -10.23 7.74
C ASP A 181 38.24 -9.03 6.80
N LYS A 182 36.99 -8.56 6.70
CA LYS A 182 36.63 -7.39 5.87
C LYS A 182 36.80 -6.05 6.60
N GLY A 183 37.24 -6.04 7.86
CA GLY A 183 37.41 -4.82 8.65
C GLY A 183 36.11 -4.06 8.94
N ILE A 184 34.95 -4.72 8.86
CA ILE A 184 33.61 -4.13 9.09
C ILE A 184 33.18 -4.29 10.57
N ALA A 185 33.96 -5.01 11.38
CA ALA A 185 33.74 -5.13 12.81
C ALA A 185 33.65 -3.73 13.46
N GLN A 186 32.44 -3.32 13.83
CA GLN A 186 32.25 -2.10 14.60
C GLN A 186 32.87 -2.33 15.97
N LYS A 187 33.96 -1.62 16.27
CA LYS A 187 34.37 -1.41 17.65
C LYS A 187 33.22 -0.69 18.35
N ASP A 188 32.57 -1.36 19.29
CA ASP A 188 31.55 -0.79 20.17
C ASP A 188 32.17 0.40 20.95
N GLY A 189 32.12 1.60 20.36
CA GLY A 189 32.79 2.77 20.93
C GLY A 189 32.59 4.07 20.15
N GLU A 190 32.49 4.04 18.82
CA GLU A 190 32.29 5.28 18.06
C GLU A 190 30.82 5.50 17.74
N ARG A 191 30.16 6.16 18.69
CA ARG A 191 28.90 6.88 18.46
C ARG A 191 29.05 7.73 17.20
N ARG A 192 28.51 7.27 16.07
CA ARG A 192 28.19 8.13 14.91
C ARG A 192 27.56 9.40 15.47
N GLY A 193 28.27 10.52 15.31
CA GLY A 193 28.04 11.75 16.05
C GLY A 193 26.56 12.06 16.20
N LYS A 194 26.10 12.29 17.43
CA LYS A 194 24.76 12.81 17.72
C LYS A 194 24.45 13.87 16.67
N LYS A 195 23.39 13.67 15.86
CA LYS A 195 22.87 14.74 15.00
C LYS A 195 22.75 15.97 15.88
N ARG A 196 23.57 17.00 15.61
CA ARG A 196 23.54 18.25 16.34
C ARG A 196 22.07 18.66 16.41
N LYS A 197 21.52 18.79 17.63
CA LYS A 197 20.21 19.42 17.81
C LYS A 197 20.29 20.73 17.01
N ARG A 198 19.39 20.92 16.03
CA ARG A 198 19.30 22.19 15.32
C ARG A 198 19.22 23.27 16.39
N LYS A 199 20.22 24.15 16.45
CA LYS A 199 20.16 25.33 17.32
C LYS A 199 18.84 26.02 17.01
N GLN A 200 18.12 26.39 18.05
CA GLN A 200 16.88 27.15 17.95
C GLN A 200 17.18 28.35 17.04
N SER A 201 16.52 28.41 15.89
CA SER A 201 16.74 29.48 14.93
C SER A 201 16.40 30.78 15.64
N ASN A 202 17.39 31.66 15.82
CA ASN A 202 17.07 33.06 16.08
C ASN A 202 16.17 33.54 14.93
N PRO A 203 15.16 34.40 15.20
CA PRO A 203 14.31 34.93 14.15
C PRO A 203 15.16 35.56 13.04
N ASN A 204 14.77 35.31 11.78
CA ASN A 204 15.39 35.92 10.62
C ASN A 204 15.50 37.44 10.83
N PRO A 205 16.70 38.06 10.73
CA PRO A 205 16.90 39.48 11.06
C PRO A 205 16.05 40.46 10.24
N LEU A 206 15.44 40.03 9.12
CA LEU A 206 14.47 40.81 8.34
C LEU A 206 13.06 40.87 8.98
N SER A 207 12.74 40.06 9.99
CA SER A 207 11.41 40.02 10.62
C SER A 207 11.26 40.93 11.85
N CYS A 208 12.28 41.72 12.20
CA CYS A 208 12.32 42.55 13.41
C CYS A 208 12.37 44.06 13.13
N LEU A 209 11.91 44.52 11.96
CA LEU A 209 11.71 45.95 11.76
C LEU A 209 10.39 46.38 12.41
N LYS A 210 10.51 47.05 13.56
CA LYS A 210 9.40 47.75 14.21
C LYS A 210 8.82 48.79 13.25
N LYS A 211 7.49 48.81 13.14
CA LYS A 211 6.75 49.86 12.43
C LYS A 211 7.11 51.21 13.05
N LYS A 212 7.76 52.11 12.30
CA LYS A 212 8.08 53.47 12.77
C LYS A 212 6.77 54.16 13.17
N LYS A 213 6.64 54.53 14.44
CA LYS A 213 5.56 55.40 14.93
C LYS A 213 5.86 56.81 14.42
N LYS A 214 4.92 57.40 13.66
CA LYS A 214 4.88 58.85 13.41
C LYS A 214 4.44 59.51 14.72
N GLY A 215 5.29 60.38 15.29
CA GLY A 215 4.92 61.35 16.32
C GLY A 215 4.96 62.75 15.70
N GLY A 216 3.98 63.60 16.02
CA GLY A 216 3.57 64.84 15.33
C GLY A 216 4.56 66.04 15.38
N PRO A 217 4.13 67.29 15.09
CA PRO A 217 2.76 67.83 15.18
C PRO A 217 2.18 68.45 13.88
N THR A 218 0.86 68.61 13.86
CA THR A 218 0.03 69.15 12.76
C THR A 218 0.20 70.66 12.53
N PRO A 219 -0.12 71.14 11.30
CA PRO A 219 -1.15 72.17 11.15
C PRO A 219 -2.21 71.80 10.07
N PRO A 220 -3.36 72.51 10.00
CA PRO A 220 -4.60 71.99 9.42
C PRO A 220 -4.82 72.43 7.96
N LYS A 221 -5.51 71.59 7.16
CA LYS A 221 -6.74 71.90 6.39
C LYS A 221 -6.98 70.97 5.20
N ASN A 222 -8.27 70.60 5.11
CA ASN A 222 -9.14 70.42 3.96
C ASN A 222 -9.08 69.21 2.99
N THR A 223 -10.30 68.71 2.80
CA THR A 223 -10.95 68.14 1.60
C THR A 223 -10.73 66.66 1.21
N GLU A 224 -11.83 65.94 1.41
CA GLU A 224 -12.51 65.03 0.47
C GLU A 224 -12.17 63.53 0.40
N GLN A 225 -13.19 62.76 0.80
CA GLN A 225 -13.80 61.58 0.17
C GLN A 225 -12.90 60.42 -0.29
N GLY A 226 -13.19 59.21 0.21
CA GLY A 226 -12.74 57.97 -0.44
C GLY A 226 -12.79 56.72 0.44
N GLU A 227 -13.73 55.84 0.14
CA GLU A 227 -14.11 54.65 0.90
C GLU A 227 -13.02 53.55 1.01
N LYS A 228 -13.04 52.82 2.13
CA LYS A 228 -12.12 51.71 2.44
C LYS A 228 -12.48 50.42 1.71
N LYS A 229 -11.68 49.97 0.74
CA LYS A 229 -11.70 48.58 0.23
C LYS A 229 -10.86 47.64 1.12
N LYS A 230 -11.51 46.65 1.74
CA LYS A 230 -10.89 45.50 2.42
C LYS A 230 -10.23 44.57 1.39
N ARG A 231 -8.95 44.21 1.57
CA ARG A 231 -8.27 43.22 0.73
C ARG A 231 -8.59 41.80 1.21
N VAL A 232 -9.25 41.05 0.33
CA VAL A 232 -9.75 39.67 0.49
C VAL A 232 -8.58 38.67 0.54
N ARG A 233 -8.67 37.69 1.45
CA ARG A 233 -7.72 36.58 1.60
C ARG A 233 -8.04 35.51 0.55
N ASN A 234 -7.16 35.35 -0.44
CA ASN A 234 -7.43 34.48 -1.59
C ASN A 234 -7.36 32.99 -1.19
N LYS A 235 -8.49 32.30 -1.31
CA LYS A 235 -8.69 30.86 -1.13
C LYS A 235 -8.35 30.18 -2.46
N LYS A 236 -7.32 29.34 -2.49
CA LYS A 236 -6.97 28.59 -3.72
C LYS A 236 -7.89 27.39 -3.84
N GLN A 237 -8.88 27.49 -4.72
CA GLN A 237 -9.83 26.44 -5.09
C GLN A 237 -9.43 25.87 -6.47
N LYS A 238 -9.61 24.56 -6.64
CA LYS A 238 -9.57 23.83 -7.92
C LYS A 238 -10.83 24.14 -8.75
N THR A 239 -10.71 24.09 -10.07
CA THR A 239 -11.48 23.25 -11.04
C THR A 239 -10.99 23.54 -12.48
N GLU A 240 -10.78 22.53 -13.35
CA GLU A 240 -11.67 22.15 -14.49
C GLU A 240 -12.09 23.38 -15.31
N GLY A 241 -11.73 23.57 -16.59
CA GLY A 241 -11.95 22.69 -17.74
C GLY A 241 -13.14 23.24 -18.55
N GLY A 242 -12.94 23.66 -19.80
CA GLY A 242 -14.04 24.10 -20.67
C GLY A 242 -13.59 24.63 -22.04
N ASP A 243 -13.99 23.91 -23.09
CA ASP A 243 -14.12 24.32 -24.50
C ASP A 243 -14.90 25.67 -24.63
N ASN A 244 -14.86 26.48 -25.70
CA ASN A 244 -15.22 26.12 -27.08
C ASN A 244 -15.05 27.33 -28.06
N LEU A 245 -14.81 27.01 -29.34
CA LEU A 245 -15.25 27.67 -30.60
C LEU A 245 -14.65 29.03 -31.06
N SER A 246 -13.98 29.04 -32.23
CA SER A 246 -14.56 29.47 -33.53
C SER A 246 -13.53 29.43 -34.69
N ALA A 247 -14.01 29.03 -35.87
CA ALA A 247 -13.26 28.79 -37.11
C ALA A 247 -12.97 30.08 -37.92
N PRO A 248 -12.06 30.04 -38.92
CA PRO A 248 -12.14 30.93 -40.06
C PRO A 248 -12.57 30.19 -41.34
N VAL A 249 -13.50 30.82 -42.06
CA VAL A 249 -13.86 30.54 -43.45
C VAL A 249 -12.86 31.28 -44.35
N VAL A 250 -12.29 30.60 -45.35
CA VAL A 250 -11.65 31.24 -46.51
C VAL A 250 -12.25 30.62 -47.76
N THR A 251 -12.83 31.48 -48.59
CA THR A 251 -13.45 31.17 -49.87
C THR A 251 -12.49 31.36 -51.05
N ASN A 252 -12.75 30.56 -52.09
CA ASN A 252 -12.49 30.76 -53.53
C ASN A 252 -11.06 30.63 -54.07
N ALA A 253 -10.80 29.57 -54.83
CA ALA A 253 -10.90 29.55 -56.30
C ALA A 253 -10.88 28.09 -56.80
#